data_AF-A0A7H1BHN9-F1
#
_entry.id   AF-A0A7H1BHN9-F1
#
_cell.length_a   1.000
_cell.length_b   1.000
_cell.length_c   1.000
_cell.angle_alpha   90.00
_cell.angle_beta   90.00
_cell.angle_gamma   90.00
#
_symmetry.space_group_name_H-M   'P 1'
#
loop_
_entity.id
_entity.type
_entity.pdbx_description
1 polymer ?
#
loop_
_entity_poly.entity_id
_entity_poly.type
_entity_poly.pdbx_seq_one_letter_code
_entity_poly.pdbx_strand_id
1 'polypeptide(L)'
;MRPEVQAFVADGPLPGWDTDDDELVDRRGRQIDAISAPVTADEAHALAACFGPDDCYGVAWSLLHLIETGPGPLPPVTRPGPDADVWHVTLWNRWGDPGSTN
;
A
#
# COMPACT_ATOMS: atom_id res chain seq x y z
N MET A 1 14.13 8.98 4.04
CA MET A 1 12.67 8.91 3.82
C MET A 1 12.13 10.33 3.77
N ARG A 2 11.35 10.67 2.74
CA ARG A 2 10.77 12.01 2.59
C ARG A 2 9.68 12.32 3.63
N PRO A 3 9.46 13.60 3.99
CA PRO A 3 8.47 13.98 5.01
C PRO A 3 7.05 13.50 4.70
N GLU A 4 6.65 13.50 3.43
CA GLU A 4 5.31 13.08 2.98
C GLU A 4 5.10 11.58 3.22
N VAL A 5 6.14 10.77 2.95
CA VAL A 5 6.12 9.32 3.24
C VAL A 5 6.07 9.09 4.73
N GLN A 6 6.85 9.83 5.52
CA GLN A 6 6.84 9.70 6.99
C GLN A 6 5.47 10.04 7.57
N ALA A 7 4.82 11.11 7.08
CA ALA A 7 3.49 11.50 7.50
C ALA A 7 2.46 10.42 7.17
N PHE A 8 2.51 9.84 5.97
CA PHE A 8 1.62 8.74 5.59
C PHE A 8 1.80 7.50 6.48
N VAL A 9 3.05 7.13 6.77
CA VAL A 9 3.39 5.97 7.62
C VAL A 9 2.99 6.22 9.08
N ALA A 10 3.15 7.44 9.58
CA ALA A 10 2.77 7.80 10.94
C ALA A 10 1.26 7.69 11.20
N ASP A 11 0.45 7.93 10.16
CA ASP A 11 -1.01 7.75 10.19
C ASP A 11 -1.44 6.27 10.21
N GLY A 12 -0.52 5.32 10.02
CA GLY A 12 -0.76 3.88 10.15
C GLY A 12 -1.38 3.23 8.92
N PRO A 13 -2.05 2.07 9.06
CA PRO A 13 -2.74 1.40 7.96
C PRO A 13 -3.87 2.22 7.34
N LEU A 14 -4.18 1.97 6.06
CA LEU A 14 -5.41 2.47 5.44
C LEU A 14 -6.65 1.98 6.24
N PRO A 15 -7.68 2.82 6.40
CA PRO A 15 -8.93 2.38 7.00
C PRO A 15 -9.62 1.36 6.08
N GLY A 16 -10.55 0.59 6.64
CA GLY A 16 -11.40 -0.29 5.86
C GLY A 16 -12.57 0.46 5.21
N TRP A 17 -13.25 -0.20 4.28
CA TRP A 17 -14.50 0.27 3.66
C TRP A 17 -15.67 0.45 4.63
N ASP A 18 -15.55 -0.02 5.87
CA ASP A 18 -16.55 0.11 6.93
C ASP A 18 -16.31 1.35 7.82
N THR A 19 -15.31 2.18 7.50
CA THR A 19 -15.07 3.44 8.19
C THR A 19 -16.20 4.44 7.92
N ASP A 20 -16.71 5.09 8.97
CA ASP A 20 -17.67 6.20 8.87
C ASP A 20 -16.98 7.57 8.64
N ASP A 21 -15.65 7.59 8.62
CA ASP A 21 -14.84 8.80 8.47
C ASP A 21 -14.38 8.99 7.01
N ASP A 22 -15.26 9.59 6.20
CA ASP A 22 -14.96 9.95 4.81
C ASP A 22 -13.77 10.93 4.71
N GLU A 23 -13.64 11.85 5.68
CA GLU A 23 -12.54 12.83 5.70
C GLU A 23 -11.17 12.14 5.88
N LEU A 24 -11.13 11.04 6.64
CA LEU A 24 -9.96 10.18 6.75
C LEU A 24 -9.62 9.57 5.40
N VAL A 25 -10.55 8.94 4.70
CA VAL A 25 -10.31 8.31 3.38
C VAL A 25 -9.75 9.34 2.39
N ASP A 26 -10.39 10.50 2.32
CA ASP A 26 -9.96 11.65 1.51
C ASP A 26 -8.55 12.14 1.87
N ARG A 27 -8.24 12.20 3.18
CA ARG A 27 -6.90 12.58 3.66
C ARG A 27 -5.85 11.58 3.21
N ARG A 28 -6.13 10.27 3.30
CA ARG A 28 -5.20 9.22 2.87
C ARG A 28 -4.91 9.31 1.37
N GLY A 29 -5.94 9.55 0.55
CA GLY A 29 -5.76 9.81 -0.88
C GLY A 29 -4.83 10.99 -1.16
N ARG A 30 -5.09 12.14 -0.53
CA ARG A 30 -4.24 13.35 -0.68
C ARG A 30 -2.80 13.14 -0.23
N GLN A 31 -2.56 12.35 0.82
CA GLN A 31 -1.20 12.04 1.26
C GLN A 31 -0.44 11.21 0.23
N ILE A 32 -1.10 10.25 -0.44
CA ILE A 32 -0.49 9.45 -1.52
C ILE A 32 -0.14 10.37 -2.70
N ASP A 33 -1.06 11.23 -3.11
CA ASP A 33 -0.85 12.16 -4.22
C ASP A 33 0.30 13.16 -3.97
N ALA A 34 0.57 13.49 -2.71
CA ALA A 34 1.67 14.36 -2.32
C ALA A 34 3.05 13.67 -2.44
N ILE A 35 3.11 12.33 -2.41
CA ILE A 35 4.37 11.60 -2.52
C ILE A 35 4.77 11.52 -3.99
N SER A 36 5.86 12.21 -4.35
CA SER A 36 6.35 12.16 -5.73
C SER A 36 6.91 10.77 -6.09
N ALA A 37 6.61 10.29 -7.28
CA ALA A 37 7.28 9.12 -7.86
C ALA A 37 8.62 9.50 -8.53
N PRO A 38 9.60 8.59 -8.64
CA PRO A 38 9.60 7.24 -8.06
C PRO A 38 9.86 7.27 -6.55
N VAL A 39 9.31 6.31 -5.81
CA VAL A 39 9.70 6.07 -4.42
C VAL A 39 11.04 5.33 -4.32
N THR A 40 11.76 5.52 -3.23
CA THR A 40 12.96 4.71 -2.94
C THR A 40 12.58 3.32 -2.42
N ALA A 41 13.51 2.36 -2.43
CA ALA A 41 13.26 1.02 -1.88
C ALA A 41 12.88 1.04 -0.38
N ASP A 42 13.49 1.92 0.40
CA ASP A 42 13.16 2.10 1.82
C ASP A 42 11.74 2.68 2.00
N GLU A 43 11.35 3.61 1.15
CA GLU A 43 10.01 4.19 1.16
C GLU A 43 8.97 3.14 0.73
N ALA A 44 9.26 2.34 -0.30
CA ALA A 44 8.41 1.24 -0.73
C ALA A 44 8.14 0.25 0.41
N HIS A 45 9.18 -0.15 1.17
CA HIS A 45 9.02 -1.04 2.32
C HIS A 45 8.17 -0.41 3.43
N ALA A 46 8.37 0.86 3.75
CA ALA A 46 7.60 1.54 4.77
C ALA A 46 6.12 1.70 4.36
N LEU A 47 5.87 2.07 3.11
CA LEU A 47 4.53 2.21 2.54
C LEU A 47 3.79 0.87 2.46
N ALA A 48 4.50 -0.23 2.18
CA ALA A 48 3.90 -1.57 2.16
C ALA A 48 3.36 -2.04 3.51
N ALA A 49 3.83 -1.46 4.63
CA ALA A 49 3.29 -1.74 5.96
C ALA A 49 1.98 -0.97 6.26
N CYS A 50 1.54 -0.08 5.36
CA CYS A 50 0.40 0.81 5.56
C CYS A 50 -0.87 0.30 4.87
N PHE A 51 -0.87 -0.93 4.34
CA PHE A 51 -2.09 -1.50 3.79
C PHE A 51 -3.08 -1.88 4.87
N GLY A 52 -4.36 -1.60 4.58
CA GLY A 52 -5.49 -1.85 5.46
C GLY A 52 -6.10 -3.23 5.26
N PRO A 53 -7.27 -3.48 5.87
CA PRO A 53 -7.99 -4.75 5.78
C PRO A 53 -8.68 -4.98 4.42
N ASP A 54 -8.72 -3.98 3.54
CA ASP A 54 -9.34 -4.06 2.21
C ASP A 54 -8.75 -3.00 1.25
N ASP A 55 -9.43 -2.74 0.13
CA ASP A 55 -8.97 -1.83 -0.91
C ASP A 55 -9.21 -0.34 -0.60
N CYS A 56 -9.90 -0.02 0.48
CA CYS A 56 -10.24 1.33 0.95
C CYS A 56 -10.80 2.19 -0.19
N TYR A 57 -11.86 1.72 -0.85
CA TYR A 57 -12.48 2.42 -2.00
C TYR A 57 -11.49 2.70 -3.16
N GLY A 58 -10.46 1.87 -3.29
CA GLY A 58 -9.41 2.01 -4.31
C GLY A 58 -8.17 2.80 -3.87
N VAL A 59 -8.15 3.38 -2.67
CA VAL A 59 -6.95 4.07 -2.15
C VAL A 59 -5.77 3.10 -2.01
N ALA A 60 -6.03 1.83 -1.66
CA ALA A 60 -4.99 0.81 -1.61
C ALA A 60 -4.33 0.56 -2.98
N TRP A 61 -5.09 0.67 -4.07
CA TRP A 61 -4.54 0.58 -5.43
C TRP A 61 -3.60 1.74 -5.74
N SER A 62 -3.95 2.96 -5.35
CA SER A 62 -3.07 4.12 -5.54
C SER A 62 -1.75 3.95 -4.78
N LEU A 63 -1.81 3.44 -3.55
CA LEU A 63 -0.63 3.14 -2.74
C LEU A 63 0.24 2.05 -3.39
N LEU A 64 -0.38 0.98 -3.88
CA LEU A 64 0.29 -0.09 -4.60
C LEU A 64 1.03 0.42 -5.83
N HIS A 65 0.34 1.19 -6.69
CA HIS A 65 0.95 1.72 -7.91
C HIS A 65 2.10 2.69 -7.60
N LEU A 66 1.97 3.49 -6.53
CA LEU A 66 3.05 4.36 -6.07
C LEU A 66 4.28 3.53 -5.66
N ILE A 67 4.10 2.44 -4.89
CA ILE A 67 5.20 1.54 -4.49
C ILE A 67 5.88 0.91 -5.71
N GLU A 68 5.09 0.51 -6.72
CA GLU A 68 5.59 -0.09 -7.97
C GLU A 68 6.40 0.89 -8.83
N THR A 69 6.38 2.20 -8.54
CA THR A 69 7.28 3.16 -9.19
C THR A 69 8.73 3.06 -8.72
N GLY A 70 8.99 2.39 -7.60
CA GLY A 70 10.31 2.31 -7.00
C GLY A 70 11.29 1.38 -7.73
N PRO A 71 12.61 1.62 -7.61
CA PRO A 71 13.61 0.87 -8.34
C PRO A 71 13.93 -0.48 -7.69
N GLY A 72 13.19 -1.54 -8.01
CA GLY A 72 13.48 -2.95 -7.68
C GLY A 72 13.80 -3.27 -6.20
N PRO A 73 14.07 -4.56 -5.90
CA PRO A 73 12.98 -5.51 -5.75
C PRO A 73 11.87 -4.96 -4.84
N LEU A 74 10.62 -5.24 -5.22
CA LEU A 74 9.45 -4.84 -4.43
C LEU A 74 9.51 -5.44 -3.02
N PRO A 75 8.86 -4.81 -2.03
CA PRO A 75 8.85 -5.31 -0.66
C PRO A 75 8.38 -6.77 -0.61
N PRO A 76 9.07 -7.65 0.13
CA PRO A 76 8.68 -9.04 0.23
C PRO A 76 7.32 -9.17 0.90
N VAL A 77 6.37 -9.80 0.22
CA VAL A 77 5.05 -10.09 0.78
C VAL A 77 5.01 -11.54 1.24
N THR A 78 4.66 -11.74 2.51
CA THR A 78 4.50 -13.08 3.08
C THR A 78 3.24 -13.73 2.50
N ARG A 79 3.27 -15.04 2.26
CA ARG A 79 2.07 -15.77 1.81
C ARG A 79 0.94 -15.58 2.84
N PRO A 80 -0.23 -15.09 2.41
CA PRO A 80 -1.37 -14.91 3.28
C PRO A 80 -1.90 -16.24 3.83
N GLY A 81 -2.44 -16.19 5.05
CA GLY A 81 -3.18 -17.30 5.64
C GLY A 81 -4.58 -17.47 5.03
N PRO A 82 -5.33 -18.53 5.40
CA PRO A 82 -6.66 -18.80 4.87
C PRO A 82 -7.70 -17.71 5.20
N ASP A 83 -7.47 -16.97 6.29
CA ASP A 83 -8.36 -15.88 6.75
C ASP A 83 -7.83 -14.49 6.34
N ALA A 84 -6.82 -14.43 5.46
CA ALA A 84 -6.31 -13.17 4.98
C ALA A 84 -7.35 -12.46 4.12
N ASP A 85 -7.41 -11.14 4.24
CA ASP A 85 -8.25 -10.34 3.38
C ASP A 85 -7.78 -10.38 1.92
N VAL A 86 -8.69 -9.94 1.05
CA VAL A 86 -8.48 -9.88 -0.40
C VAL A 86 -7.25 -9.06 -0.79
N TRP A 87 -6.89 -8.07 0.03
CA TRP A 87 -5.82 -7.16 -0.29
C TRP A 87 -4.45 -7.82 -0.04
N HIS A 88 -4.28 -8.53 1.07
CA HIS A 88 -3.08 -9.33 1.34
C HIS A 88 -2.87 -10.43 0.30
N VAL A 89 -3.94 -11.06 -0.19
CA VAL A 89 -3.88 -12.02 -1.32
C VAL A 89 -3.43 -11.32 -2.61
N THR A 90 -3.98 -10.14 -2.90
CA THR A 90 -3.59 -9.32 -4.06
C THR A 90 -2.11 -8.96 -4.04
N LEU A 91 -1.60 -8.47 -2.91
CA LEU A 91 -0.19 -8.11 -2.74
C LEU A 91 0.74 -9.32 -2.93
N TRP A 92 0.36 -10.47 -2.38
CA TRP A 92 1.16 -11.69 -2.53
C TRP A 92 1.20 -12.16 -3.98
N ASN A 93 0.08 -12.11 -4.72
CA ASN A 93 0.06 -12.46 -6.14
C ASN A 93 0.93 -11.52 -6.99
N ARG A 94 1.02 -10.23 -6.64
CA ARG A 94 1.78 -9.24 -7.42
C ARG A 94 3.26 -9.20 -7.08
N TRP A 95 3.61 -9.30 -5.80
CA TRP A 95 4.98 -9.09 -5.31
C TRP A 95 5.62 -10.34 -4.72
N GLY A 96 4.82 -11.30 -4.26
CA GLY A 96 5.26 -12.49 -3.53
C GLY A 96 5.42 -13.76 -4.39
N ASP A 97 4.88 -13.79 -5.61
CA ASP A 97 5.03 -14.92 -6.53
C ASP A 97 5.82 -14.53 -7.80
N PRO A 98 7.09 -14.96 -7.94
CA PRO A 98 7.84 -14.77 -9.19
C PRO A 98 7.34 -15.66 -10.36
N GLY A 99 6.27 -16.45 -10.17
CA GLY A 99 5.82 -17.50 -11.09
C GLY A 99 4.52 -17.27 -11.87
N SER A 100 3.82 -16.14 -11.70
CA SER A 100 2.56 -15.89 -12.44
C SER A 100 2.75 -14.97 -13.65
N THR A 101 3.60 -15.38 -14.60
CA THR A 101 3.48 -14.93 -16.00
C THR A 101 2.35 -15.72 -16.67
N ASN A 102 1.24 -15.05 -16.98
CA ASN A 102 0.32 -15.50 -18.02
C ASN A 102 0.83 -15.06 -19.39
#